data_AF-A0A7S0NGN6-F1
#
_entry.id   AF-A0A7S0NGN6-F1
#
_cell.length_a   1.000
_cell.length_b   1.000
_cell.length_c   1.000
_cell.angle_alpha   90.00
_cell.angle_beta   90.00
_cell.angle_gamma   90.00
#
_symmetry.space_group_name_H-M   'P 1'
#
loop_
_entity.id
_entity.type
_entity.pdbx_description
1 polymer ?
#
loop_
_entity_poly.entity_id
_entity_poly.type
_entity_poly.pdbx_seq_one_letter_code
_entity_poly.pdbx_strand_id
1 'polypeptide(L)'
;APCGGTRPETSSPRSTTIVFMAARRLLGYGTAAGAAVGAAAWGIVQMGMPEPALPSEPWADASVSAPSRREQLRKLRGNEEFDVLIIGGGATGAGAAVDAATRGLRTALIEGEDFGSGTSSRSTKLVHGGVRYLEKAVFQLSYGQLKLVFEALHERKNLLRNAPHLARPLPIATPCYHGWEVPYYWAGMKAYDLVAGASGLTMSGFRTAAESLALFPTLAAVRETDGASLKGTIVYRDGQFDDA
;
A
#
# COMPACT_ATOMS: atom_id res chain seq x y z
N ALA A 1 32.11 -43.32 -16.11
CA ALA A 1 32.93 -43.30 -14.88
C ALA A 1 32.56 -42.06 -14.06
N PRO A 2 31.91 -42.18 -12.90
CA PRO A 2 31.72 -41.04 -11.99
C PRO A 2 32.74 -41.11 -10.85
N CYS A 3 33.52 -40.05 -10.66
CA CYS A 3 34.41 -39.90 -9.51
C CYS A 3 33.68 -39.18 -8.37
N GLY A 4 33.67 -39.83 -7.20
CA GLY A 4 33.13 -39.30 -5.94
C GLY A 4 34.07 -38.33 -5.23
N GLY A 5 33.52 -37.64 -4.24
CA GLY A 5 34.24 -36.76 -3.32
C GLY A 5 33.29 -36.21 -2.25
N THR A 6 33.31 -36.88 -1.10
CA THR A 6 32.44 -36.76 0.08
C THR A 6 32.63 -35.46 0.87
N ARG A 7 31.52 -34.88 1.37
CA ARG A 7 31.49 -33.88 2.46
C ARG A 7 31.74 -34.55 3.82
N PRO A 8 32.28 -33.84 4.83
CA PRO A 8 32.10 -34.22 6.23
C PRO A 8 30.87 -33.53 6.84
N GLU A 9 29.95 -34.36 7.35
CA GLU A 9 28.93 -33.99 8.33
C GLU A 9 29.59 -33.70 9.69
N THR A 10 29.05 -32.73 10.42
CA THR A 10 29.11 -32.73 11.89
C THR A 10 27.69 -32.59 12.43
N SER A 11 27.27 -33.63 13.14
CA SER A 11 26.04 -33.77 13.91
C SER A 11 26.23 -33.13 15.30
N SER A 12 25.20 -32.59 15.93
CA SER A 12 24.42 -33.22 17.01
C SER A 12 23.70 -32.11 17.84
N PRO A 13 22.74 -32.36 18.75
CA PRO A 13 21.35 -32.70 18.45
C PRO A 13 20.31 -31.94 19.33
N ARG A 14 19.01 -32.14 19.00
CA ARG A 14 17.81 -32.07 19.87
C ARG A 14 17.39 -30.73 20.50
N SER A 15 16.16 -30.26 20.22
CA SER A 15 14.96 -30.75 20.91
C SER A 15 13.71 -29.97 20.48
N THR A 16 12.70 -30.69 20.02
CA THR A 16 11.33 -30.23 19.81
C THR A 16 10.64 -30.14 21.17
N THR A 17 10.07 -28.99 21.55
CA THR A 17 8.99 -28.96 22.54
C THR A 17 8.06 -27.77 22.28
N ILE A 18 6.85 -28.11 21.85
CA ILE A 18 5.63 -27.31 21.91
C ILE A 18 5.30 -27.04 23.37
N VAL A 19 5.09 -25.78 23.78
CA VAL A 19 4.27 -25.46 24.96
C VAL A 19 3.41 -24.23 24.65
N PHE A 20 2.15 -24.51 24.29
CA PHE A 20 1.02 -23.65 24.59
C PHE A 20 0.82 -23.62 26.12
N MET A 21 0.35 -22.49 26.65
CA MET A 21 -0.15 -22.25 28.02
C MET A 21 0.88 -22.16 29.17
N ALA A 22 1.14 -20.92 29.60
CA ALA A 22 1.07 -20.55 31.02
C ALA A 22 0.78 -19.04 31.16
N ALA A 23 -0.48 -18.66 30.96
CA ALA A 23 -0.99 -17.46 31.59
C ALA A 23 -1.20 -17.74 33.09
N ARG A 24 -0.96 -16.72 33.94
CA ARG A 24 -1.17 -16.63 35.41
C ARG A 24 0.07 -16.88 36.27
N ARG A 25 0.93 -15.87 36.37
CA ARG A 25 1.50 -15.34 37.64
C ARG A 25 2.43 -14.17 37.33
N LEU A 26 1.86 -12.97 37.22
CA LEU A 26 2.55 -11.66 37.41
C LEU A 26 1.48 -10.54 37.47
N LEU A 27 0.40 -10.80 38.22
CA LEU A 27 -0.47 -9.75 38.75
C LEU A 27 0.21 -9.25 40.03
N GLY A 28 0.96 -8.16 39.96
CA GLY A 28 1.58 -7.60 41.17
C GLY A 28 2.32 -6.28 41.04
N TYR A 29 3.08 -6.01 39.96
CA TYR A 29 4.02 -4.87 40.00
C TYR A 29 4.25 -4.15 38.66
N GLY A 30 3.21 -3.95 37.84
CA GLY A 30 3.37 -3.39 36.49
C GLY A 30 2.34 -2.36 36.04
N THR A 31 1.65 -1.65 36.94
CA THR A 31 0.58 -0.73 36.52
C THR A 31 1.08 0.62 36.04
N ALA A 32 2.16 1.17 36.61
CA ALA A 32 2.67 2.49 36.19
C ALA A 32 3.59 2.41 34.97
N ALA A 33 4.56 1.49 34.95
CA ALA A 33 5.50 1.35 33.82
C ALA A 33 4.81 0.80 32.56
N GLY A 34 3.88 -0.16 32.72
CA GLY A 34 3.09 -0.69 31.61
C GLY A 34 2.14 0.36 31.02
N ALA A 35 1.52 1.20 31.86
CA ALA A 35 0.68 2.30 31.40
C ALA A 35 1.49 3.41 30.72
N ALA A 36 2.69 3.73 31.21
CA ALA A 36 3.57 4.74 30.60
C ALA A 36 4.11 4.30 29.24
N VAL A 37 4.55 3.03 29.12
CA VAL A 37 4.98 2.46 27.82
C VAL A 37 3.79 2.35 26.86
N GLY A 38 2.61 1.94 27.36
CA GLY A 38 1.38 1.91 26.58
C GLY A 38 0.93 3.29 26.10
N ALA A 39 1.01 4.33 26.94
CA ALA A 39 0.65 5.70 26.60
C ALA A 39 1.65 6.35 25.65
N ALA A 40 2.96 6.08 25.81
CA ALA A 40 3.98 6.55 24.89
C ALA A 40 3.87 5.86 23.52
N ALA A 41 3.64 4.54 23.49
CA ALA A 41 3.37 3.81 22.27
C ALA A 41 2.08 4.30 21.60
N TRP A 42 1.02 4.56 22.37
CA TRP A 42 -0.23 5.15 21.87
C TRP A 42 -0.02 6.56 21.32
N GLY A 43 0.80 7.39 21.99
CA GLY A 43 1.15 8.74 21.55
C GLY A 43 1.96 8.76 20.26
N ILE A 44 2.94 7.86 20.12
CA ILE A 44 3.73 7.68 18.89
C ILE A 44 2.85 7.19 17.74
N VAL A 45 1.91 6.30 18.03
CA VAL A 45 0.91 5.81 17.07
C VAL A 45 -0.07 6.91 16.65
N GLN A 46 -0.47 7.81 17.55
CA GLN A 46 -1.32 8.97 17.23
C GLN A 46 -0.59 10.08 16.48
N MET A 47 0.69 10.33 16.77
CA MET A 47 1.47 11.38 16.09
C MET A 47 1.80 11.03 14.63
N GLY A 48 1.65 9.77 14.23
CA GLY A 48 2.16 9.27 12.98
C GLY A 48 3.69 9.13 13.06
N MET A 49 4.23 8.02 12.57
CA MET A 49 5.67 7.92 12.46
C MET A 49 6.17 9.05 11.55
N PRO A 50 7.28 9.72 11.89
CA PRO A 50 7.87 10.73 11.00
C PRO A 50 8.12 10.07 9.64
N GLU A 51 7.69 10.74 8.57
CA GLU A 51 7.97 10.25 7.22
C GLU A 51 9.48 10.08 7.06
N PRO A 52 9.94 8.91 6.56
CA PRO A 52 11.34 8.77 6.21
C PRO A 52 11.68 9.85 5.17
N ALA A 53 12.76 10.58 5.40
CA ALA A 53 13.23 11.58 4.45
C ALA A 53 13.37 10.94 3.06
N LEU A 54 12.74 11.54 2.06
CA LEU A 54 12.86 11.08 0.69
C LEU A 54 14.34 11.18 0.26
N PRO A 55 14.88 10.16 -0.42
CA PRO A 55 16.26 10.21 -0.91
C PRO A 55 16.46 11.39 -1.86
N SER A 56 17.65 11.99 -1.86
CA SER A 56 18.05 13.03 -2.81
C SER A 56 17.87 12.52 -4.25
N GLU A 57 17.10 13.25 -5.05
CA GLU A 57 16.40 12.73 -6.22
C GLU A 57 17.32 12.44 -7.41
N PRO A 58 17.61 11.17 -7.73
CA PRO A 58 18.40 10.82 -8.91
C PRO A 58 17.65 11.09 -10.21
N TRP A 59 16.32 11.15 -10.14
CA TRP A 59 15.41 11.40 -11.25
C TRP A 59 15.24 12.89 -11.57
N ALA A 60 15.67 13.79 -10.66
CA ALA A 60 15.65 15.23 -10.88
C ALA A 60 16.77 15.71 -11.83
N ASP A 61 17.66 14.81 -12.27
CA ASP A 61 18.62 15.11 -13.32
C ASP A 61 17.91 15.16 -14.69
N ALA A 62 17.22 16.27 -14.94
CA ALA A 62 16.56 16.58 -16.21
C ALA A 62 17.55 16.82 -17.37
N SER A 63 18.86 16.58 -17.17
CA SER A 63 19.89 16.77 -18.20
C SER A 63 19.82 15.74 -19.33
N VAL A 64 19.18 14.59 -19.11
CA VAL A 64 19.00 13.56 -20.14
C VAL A 64 17.69 13.78 -20.88
N SER A 65 17.76 14.42 -22.05
CA SER A 65 16.59 14.54 -22.93
C SER A 65 16.24 13.19 -23.55
N ALA A 66 14.94 12.84 -23.54
CA ALA A 66 14.47 11.66 -24.25
C ALA A 66 14.85 11.72 -25.75
N PRO A 67 15.29 10.59 -26.36
CA PRO A 67 15.66 10.58 -27.77
C PRO A 67 14.43 10.92 -28.64
N SER A 68 14.66 11.64 -29.74
CA SER A 68 13.57 12.03 -30.64
C SER A 68 12.85 10.81 -31.21
N ARG A 69 11.54 10.91 -31.47
CA ARG A 69 10.75 9.85 -32.15
C ARG A 69 11.43 9.36 -33.44
N ARG A 70 12.04 10.28 -34.18
CA ARG A 70 12.77 9.95 -35.42
C ARG A 70 13.99 9.07 -35.16
N GLU A 71 14.72 9.30 -34.09
CA GLU A 71 15.86 8.47 -33.70
C GLU A 71 15.41 7.09 -33.22
N GLN A 72 14.37 7.03 -32.39
CA GLN A 72 13.77 5.78 -31.91
C GLN A 72 13.29 4.92 -33.08
N LEU A 73 12.63 5.50 -34.08
CA LEU A 73 12.20 4.79 -35.29
C LEU A 73 13.36 4.29 -36.15
N ARG A 74 14.49 5.01 -36.20
CA ARG A 74 15.69 4.52 -36.89
C ARG A 74 16.27 3.30 -36.18
N LYS A 75 16.35 3.31 -34.85
CA LYS A 75 16.81 2.17 -34.05
C LYS A 75 15.90 0.96 -34.24
N LEU A 76 14.57 1.15 -34.19
CA LEU A 76 13.58 0.09 -34.43
C LEU A 76 13.64 -0.52 -35.84
N ARG A 77 14.01 0.27 -36.85
CA ARG A 77 14.18 -0.19 -38.25
C ARG A 77 15.59 -0.68 -38.56
N GLY A 78 16.51 -0.57 -37.61
CA GLY A 78 17.84 -1.15 -37.77
C GLY A 78 17.76 -2.66 -37.90
N ASN A 79 18.77 -3.28 -38.50
CA ASN A 79 18.88 -4.75 -38.57
C ASN A 79 19.34 -5.36 -37.22
N GLU A 80 19.06 -4.68 -36.10
CA GLU A 80 19.37 -5.17 -34.76
C GLU A 80 18.17 -5.93 -34.22
N GLU A 81 18.38 -7.16 -33.76
CA GLU A 81 17.33 -7.96 -33.15
C GLU A 81 17.01 -7.46 -31.74
N PHE A 82 15.74 -7.45 -31.37
CA PHE A 82 15.30 -7.21 -30.00
C PHE A 82 15.01 -8.55 -29.32
N ASP A 83 15.34 -8.65 -28.03
CA ASP A 83 15.05 -9.84 -27.24
C ASP A 83 13.59 -9.87 -26.77
N VAL A 84 12.99 -8.68 -26.58
CA VAL A 84 11.59 -8.52 -26.15
C VAL A 84 10.92 -7.38 -26.92
N LEU A 85 9.74 -7.65 -27.48
CA LEU A 85 8.84 -6.64 -28.04
C LEU A 85 7.58 -6.53 -27.18
N ILE A 86 7.29 -5.32 -26.69
CA ILE A 86 6.12 -4.99 -25.89
C ILE A 86 5.17 -4.15 -26.72
N ILE A 87 3.90 -4.56 -26.75
CA ILE A 87 2.84 -3.88 -27.49
C ILE A 87 1.89 -3.25 -26.48
N GLY A 88 1.81 -1.92 -26.48
CA GLY A 88 1.03 -1.10 -25.56
C GLY A 88 1.91 -0.39 -24.53
N GLY A 89 1.78 0.93 -24.48
CA GLY A 89 2.48 1.87 -23.61
C GLY A 89 1.65 2.35 -22.42
N GLY A 90 0.70 1.56 -21.94
CA GLY A 90 0.04 1.77 -20.65
C GLY A 90 0.91 1.32 -19.47
N ALA A 91 0.42 1.45 -18.24
CA ALA A 91 1.14 1.12 -17.00
C ALA A 91 1.76 -0.28 -17.01
N THR A 92 1.03 -1.30 -17.48
CA THR A 92 1.53 -2.68 -17.56
C THR A 92 2.69 -2.81 -18.55
N GLY A 93 2.56 -2.21 -19.73
CA GLY A 93 3.60 -2.28 -20.77
C GLY A 93 4.84 -1.49 -20.39
N ALA A 94 4.67 -0.29 -19.83
CA ALA A 94 5.77 0.52 -19.29
C ALA A 94 6.51 -0.20 -18.16
N GLY A 95 5.78 -0.81 -17.21
CA GLY A 95 6.36 -1.59 -16.13
C GLY A 95 7.15 -2.80 -16.64
N ALA A 96 6.58 -3.54 -17.61
CA ALA A 96 7.28 -4.66 -18.26
C ALA A 96 8.54 -4.20 -19.01
N ALA A 97 8.50 -3.03 -19.66
CA ALA A 97 9.65 -2.48 -20.38
C ALA A 97 10.79 -2.12 -19.44
N VAL A 98 10.48 -1.49 -18.29
CA VAL A 98 11.48 -1.17 -17.26
C VAL A 98 12.06 -2.45 -16.67
N ASP A 99 11.25 -3.46 -16.34
CA ASP A 99 11.74 -4.74 -15.81
C ASP A 99 12.64 -5.47 -16.82
N ALA A 100 12.23 -5.55 -18.09
CA ALA A 100 13.03 -6.18 -19.14
C ALA A 100 14.36 -5.44 -19.39
N ALA A 101 14.30 -4.10 -19.50
CA ALA A 101 15.49 -3.29 -19.75
C ALA A 101 16.49 -3.33 -18.59
N THR A 102 16.01 -3.30 -17.33
CA THR A 102 16.87 -3.38 -16.14
C THR A 102 17.54 -4.75 -15.96
N ARG A 103 17.00 -5.80 -16.58
CA ARG A 103 17.63 -7.13 -16.68
C ARG A 103 18.63 -7.26 -17.83
N GLY A 104 18.85 -6.18 -18.60
CA GLY A 104 19.81 -6.15 -19.71
C GLY A 104 19.27 -6.68 -21.04
N LEU A 105 17.96 -6.87 -21.17
CA LEU A 105 17.34 -7.33 -22.43
C LEU A 105 17.18 -6.15 -23.40
N ARG A 106 17.50 -6.38 -24.68
CA ARG A 106 17.21 -5.42 -25.76
C ARG A 106 15.70 -5.35 -25.96
N THR A 107 15.10 -4.30 -25.41
CA THR A 107 13.65 -4.18 -25.30
C THR A 107 13.13 -3.10 -26.24
N ALA A 108 12.11 -3.44 -27.02
CA ALA A 108 11.33 -2.49 -27.80
C ALA A 108 9.92 -2.39 -27.21
N LEU A 109 9.40 -1.17 -27.06
CA LEU A 109 8.02 -0.92 -26.71
C LEU A 109 7.38 -0.04 -27.77
N ILE A 110 6.20 -0.43 -28.25
CA ILE A 110 5.41 0.34 -29.21
C ILE A 110 4.03 0.68 -28.63
N GLU A 111 3.62 1.92 -28.84
CA GLU A 111 2.28 2.44 -28.51
C GLU A 111 1.68 3.06 -29.78
N GLY A 112 0.39 2.81 -30.01
CA GLY A 112 -0.34 3.33 -31.16
C GLY A 112 -0.77 4.78 -31.00
N GLU A 113 -1.04 5.20 -29.76
CA GLU A 113 -1.42 6.57 -29.41
C GLU A 113 -0.30 7.29 -28.64
N ASP A 114 -0.60 7.75 -27.42
CA ASP A 114 0.33 8.38 -26.49
C ASP A 114 0.52 7.49 -25.25
N PHE A 115 1.63 7.65 -24.55
CA PHE A 115 1.90 6.85 -23.35
C PHE A 115 0.83 7.09 -22.28
N GLY A 116 0.33 6.01 -21.68
CA GLY A 116 -0.74 6.09 -20.67
C GLY A 116 -2.12 6.51 -21.20
N SER A 117 -2.31 6.77 -22.50
CA SER A 117 -3.57 7.31 -23.06
C SER A 117 -4.78 6.39 -22.88
N GLY A 118 -4.58 5.09 -22.62
CA GLY A 118 -5.61 4.08 -22.42
C GLY A 118 -6.26 4.11 -21.02
N THR A 119 -6.54 2.94 -20.45
CA THR A 119 -7.13 2.84 -19.09
C THR A 119 -6.22 3.43 -18.02
N SER A 120 -4.90 3.46 -18.26
CA SER A 120 -3.90 3.93 -17.31
C SER A 120 -4.05 5.40 -16.92
N SER A 121 -4.69 6.25 -17.71
CA SER A 121 -4.99 7.66 -17.36
C SER A 121 -6.43 7.89 -16.87
N ARG A 122 -7.25 6.83 -16.81
CA ARG A 122 -8.69 6.88 -16.52
C ARG A 122 -9.06 6.13 -15.24
N SER A 123 -8.13 6.00 -14.30
CA SER A 123 -8.40 5.38 -13.01
C SER A 123 -9.07 6.36 -12.04
N THR A 124 -9.47 5.86 -10.87
CA THR A 124 -9.86 6.71 -9.74
C THR A 124 -8.68 7.46 -9.11
N LYS A 125 -7.45 7.22 -9.58
CA LYS A 125 -6.20 7.80 -9.08
C LYS A 125 -5.93 7.46 -7.61
N LEU A 126 -6.41 6.29 -7.18
CA LEU A 126 -6.23 5.76 -5.83
C LEU A 126 -5.47 4.44 -5.87
N VAL A 127 -4.48 4.32 -5.00
CA VAL A 127 -3.74 3.08 -4.74
C VAL A 127 -4.38 2.43 -3.52
N HIS A 128 -5.52 1.77 -3.72
CA HIS A 128 -6.31 1.25 -2.61
C HIS A 128 -5.66 0.00 -1.99
N GLY A 129 -5.38 0.03 -0.69
CA GLY A 129 -4.83 -1.12 0.02
C GLY A 129 -5.84 -2.22 0.37
N GLY A 130 -7.05 -2.22 -0.23
CA GLY A 130 -7.96 -3.36 -0.21
C GLY A 130 -8.87 -3.52 1.02
N VAL A 131 -9.30 -2.43 1.67
CA VAL A 131 -10.22 -2.47 2.84
C VAL A 131 -11.48 -3.31 2.54
N ARG A 132 -12.06 -3.16 1.35
CA ARG A 132 -13.24 -3.95 0.92
C ARG A 132 -12.93 -5.43 0.73
N TYR A 133 -11.71 -5.78 0.33
CA TYR A 133 -11.30 -7.17 0.19
C TYR A 133 -11.07 -7.80 1.56
N LEU A 134 -10.60 -7.03 2.55
CA LEU A 134 -10.50 -7.51 3.93
C LEU A 134 -11.87 -7.86 4.51
N GLU A 135 -12.85 -6.99 4.30
CA GLU A 135 -14.24 -7.26 4.70
C GLU A 135 -14.74 -8.59 4.11
N LYS A 136 -14.56 -8.80 2.80
CA LYS A 136 -14.90 -10.06 2.13
C LYS A 136 -14.10 -11.24 2.66
N ALA A 137 -12.79 -11.08 2.89
CA ALA A 137 -11.92 -12.13 3.41
C ALA A 137 -12.40 -12.63 4.78
N VAL A 138 -12.83 -11.71 5.65
CA VAL A 138 -13.34 -12.03 6.99
C VAL A 138 -14.72 -12.68 6.90
N PHE A 139 -15.69 -12.07 6.19
CA PHE A 139 -17.06 -12.59 6.13
C PHE A 139 -17.20 -13.88 5.31
N GLN A 140 -16.37 -14.08 4.31
CA GLN A 140 -16.39 -15.25 3.43
C GLN A 140 -15.29 -16.26 3.76
N LEU A 141 -14.50 -16.03 4.82
CA LEU A 141 -13.37 -16.87 5.23
C LEU A 141 -12.43 -17.22 4.04
N SER A 142 -12.16 -16.23 3.18
CA SER A 142 -11.44 -16.43 1.93
C SER A 142 -9.97 -16.07 2.06
N TYR A 143 -9.11 -17.09 2.06
CA TYR A 143 -7.66 -16.91 2.03
C TYR A 143 -7.18 -16.15 0.77
N GLY A 144 -7.82 -16.39 -0.37
CA GLY A 144 -7.48 -15.71 -1.62
C GLY A 144 -7.68 -14.19 -1.53
N GLN A 145 -8.78 -13.76 -0.93
CA GLN A 145 -9.03 -12.33 -0.69
C GLN A 145 -8.04 -11.75 0.32
N LEU A 146 -7.69 -12.50 1.36
CA LEU A 146 -6.70 -12.07 2.33
C LEU A 146 -5.31 -11.88 1.69
N LYS A 147 -4.90 -12.78 0.80
CA LYS A 147 -3.64 -12.65 0.05
C LYS A 147 -3.62 -11.36 -0.79
N LEU A 148 -4.72 -11.03 -1.47
CA LEU A 148 -4.83 -9.80 -2.26
C LEU A 148 -4.70 -8.54 -1.38
N VAL A 149 -5.22 -8.55 -0.16
CA VAL A 149 -5.06 -7.44 0.79
C VAL A 149 -3.58 -7.23 1.11
N PHE A 150 -2.86 -8.31 1.46
CA PHE A 150 -1.43 -8.20 1.76
C PHE A 150 -0.60 -7.74 0.56
N GLU A 151 -0.89 -8.24 -0.63
CA GLU A 151 -0.22 -7.85 -1.88
C GLU A 151 -0.48 -6.37 -2.20
N ALA A 152 -1.74 -5.92 -2.14
CA ALA A 152 -2.10 -4.52 -2.37
C ALA A 152 -1.43 -3.56 -1.36
N LEU A 153 -1.39 -3.95 -0.08
CA LEU A 153 -0.70 -3.19 0.96
C LEU A 153 0.81 -3.10 0.70
N HIS A 154 1.44 -4.20 0.30
CA HIS A 154 2.86 -4.26 -0.01
C HIS A 154 3.20 -3.39 -1.22
N GLU A 155 2.44 -3.52 -2.31
CA GLU A 155 2.66 -2.72 -3.52
C GLU A 155 2.37 -1.24 -3.32
N ARG A 156 1.35 -0.88 -2.53
CA ARG A 156 1.12 0.53 -2.16
C ARG A 156 2.32 1.13 -1.45
N LYS A 157 2.92 0.41 -0.51
CA LYS A 157 4.13 0.86 0.19
C LYS A 157 5.30 1.03 -0.79
N ASN A 158 5.49 0.08 -1.71
CA ASN A 158 6.54 0.15 -2.71
C ASN A 158 6.35 1.34 -3.66
N LEU A 159 5.12 1.58 -4.14
CA LEU A 159 4.82 2.69 -5.04
C LEU A 159 5.08 4.06 -4.37
N LEU A 160 4.61 4.25 -3.14
CA LEU A 160 4.86 5.47 -2.37
C LEU A 160 6.35 5.73 -2.14
N ARG A 161 7.15 4.67 -1.97
CA ARG A 161 8.61 4.78 -1.83
C ARG A 161 9.31 5.06 -3.16
N ASN A 162 8.87 4.43 -4.24
CA ASN A 162 9.54 4.47 -5.54
C ASN A 162 9.24 5.75 -6.32
N ALA A 163 8.02 6.28 -6.20
CA ALA A 163 7.58 7.48 -6.93
C ALA A 163 6.90 8.49 -5.97
N PRO A 164 7.62 9.03 -4.97
CA PRO A 164 7.04 9.94 -3.98
C PRO A 164 6.57 11.28 -4.57
N HIS A 165 7.05 11.64 -5.76
CA HIS A 165 6.59 12.80 -6.51
C HIS A 165 5.26 12.57 -7.26
N LEU A 166 4.90 11.30 -7.51
CA LEU A 166 3.63 10.94 -8.16
C LEU A 166 2.63 10.35 -7.18
N ALA A 167 3.07 9.77 -6.06
CA ALA A 167 2.22 9.06 -5.12
C ALA A 167 2.36 9.61 -3.69
N ARG A 168 1.22 9.79 -3.00
CA ARG A 168 1.16 10.35 -1.65
C ARG A 168 0.05 9.73 -0.80
N PRO A 169 0.16 9.75 0.54
CA PRO A 169 -0.93 9.37 1.43
C PRO A 169 -2.13 10.33 1.31
N LEU A 170 -3.34 9.80 1.16
CA LEU A 170 -4.60 10.54 1.12
C LEU A 170 -5.50 10.13 2.31
N PRO A 171 -5.91 11.07 3.18
CA PRO A 171 -6.93 10.80 4.18
C PRO A 171 -8.32 10.69 3.53
N ILE A 172 -9.04 9.61 3.86
CA ILE A 172 -10.39 9.32 3.40
C ILE A 172 -11.31 9.29 4.61
N ALA A 173 -12.42 10.00 4.52
CA ALA A 173 -13.36 10.21 5.61
C ALA A 173 -14.70 9.52 5.30
N THR A 174 -15.11 8.55 6.13
CA THR A 174 -16.38 7.82 6.01
C THR A 174 -17.40 8.37 7.01
N PRO A 175 -18.39 9.16 6.58
CA PRO A 175 -19.38 9.76 7.49
C PRO A 175 -20.33 8.70 8.04
N CYS A 176 -20.62 8.79 9.35
CA CYS A 176 -21.53 7.92 10.07
C CYS A 176 -22.73 8.74 10.55
N TYR A 177 -23.93 8.36 10.14
CA TYR A 177 -25.21 9.02 10.48
C TYR A 177 -26.02 8.22 11.51
N HIS A 178 -25.79 6.92 11.63
CA HIS A 178 -26.37 6.09 12.67
C HIS A 178 -25.35 5.75 13.76
N GLY A 179 -25.83 5.62 15.00
CA GLY A 179 -24.96 5.31 16.14
C GLY A 179 -24.23 3.97 16.03
N TRP A 180 -24.82 2.98 15.34
CA TRP A 180 -24.22 1.67 15.13
C TRP A 180 -23.13 1.66 14.04
N GLU A 181 -23.18 2.61 13.09
CA GLU A 181 -22.19 2.72 12.01
C GLU A 181 -20.81 3.07 12.59
N VAL A 182 -20.76 3.88 13.65
CA VAL A 182 -19.52 4.30 14.30
C VAL A 182 -18.70 3.10 14.81
N PRO A 183 -19.20 2.23 15.72
CA PRO A 183 -18.44 1.08 16.17
C PRO A 183 -18.17 0.07 15.04
N TYR A 184 -19.07 -0.08 14.07
CA TYR A 184 -18.88 -0.97 12.92
C TYR A 184 -17.68 -0.55 12.07
N TYR A 185 -17.68 0.67 11.55
CA TYR A 185 -16.60 1.17 10.70
C TYR A 185 -15.30 1.35 11.49
N TRP A 186 -15.37 1.77 12.75
CA TRP A 186 -14.19 1.86 13.60
C TRP A 186 -13.52 0.49 13.78
N ALA A 187 -14.27 -0.55 14.12
CA ALA A 187 -13.73 -1.89 14.30
C ALA A 187 -13.16 -2.45 12.99
N GLY A 188 -13.86 -2.26 11.87
CA GLY A 188 -13.39 -2.67 10.55
C GLY A 188 -12.07 -1.98 10.17
N MET A 189 -11.96 -0.67 10.40
CA MET A 189 -10.72 0.06 10.13
C MET A 189 -9.58 -0.31 11.08
N LYS A 190 -9.87 -0.65 12.35
CA LYS A 190 -8.85 -1.18 13.26
C LYS A 190 -8.36 -2.57 12.87
N ALA A 191 -9.25 -3.45 12.42
CA ALA A 191 -8.85 -4.73 11.85
C ALA A 191 -7.96 -4.52 10.62
N TYR A 192 -8.31 -3.56 9.77
CA TYR A 192 -7.49 -3.20 8.61
C TYR A 192 -6.12 -2.65 9.00
N ASP A 193 -6.04 -1.73 9.96
CA ASP A 193 -4.79 -1.20 10.50
C ASP A 193 -3.87 -2.32 11.03
N LEU A 194 -4.44 -3.30 11.73
CA LEU A 194 -3.71 -4.46 12.24
C LEU A 194 -3.15 -5.34 11.12
N VAL A 195 -3.95 -5.62 10.08
CA VAL A 195 -3.52 -6.39 8.91
C VAL A 195 -2.47 -5.61 8.11
N ALA A 196 -2.61 -4.29 8.02
CA ALA A 196 -1.67 -3.42 7.33
C ALA A 196 -0.31 -3.38 8.01
N GLY A 197 -0.26 -3.38 9.34
CA GLY A 197 0.97 -3.45 10.12
C GLY A 197 2.01 -2.44 9.64
N ALA A 198 3.23 -2.90 9.36
CA ALA A 198 4.34 -2.06 8.88
C ALA A 198 4.20 -1.58 7.41
N SER A 199 3.16 -2.01 6.70
CA SER A 199 2.75 -1.51 5.37
C SER A 199 1.55 -0.57 5.46
N GLY A 200 1.07 -0.31 6.68
CA GLY A 200 0.06 0.70 6.96
C GLY A 200 0.60 2.12 6.83
N LEU A 201 -0.31 3.02 6.53
CA LEU A 201 -0.11 4.46 6.69
C LEU A 201 -0.45 4.83 8.14
N THR A 202 -0.62 6.12 8.43
CA THR A 202 -1.10 6.58 9.75
C THR A 202 -2.39 5.86 10.13
N MET A 203 -2.50 5.48 11.41
CA MET A 203 -3.63 4.75 11.93
C MET A 203 -4.96 5.47 11.72
N SER A 204 -6.00 4.67 11.54
CA SER A 204 -7.37 5.15 11.46
C SER A 204 -7.83 5.80 12.78
N GLY A 205 -8.73 6.76 12.68
CA GLY A 205 -9.25 7.49 13.83
C GLY A 205 -10.71 7.89 13.66
N PHE A 206 -11.34 8.27 14.76
CA PHE A 206 -12.67 8.83 14.77
C PHE A 206 -12.58 10.36 14.91
N ARG A 207 -13.45 11.07 14.19
CA ARG A 207 -13.68 12.51 14.31
C ARG A 207 -15.13 12.75 14.70
N THR A 208 -15.34 13.63 15.66
CA THR A 208 -16.68 14.06 16.08
C THR A 208 -17.40 14.78 14.95
N ALA A 209 -18.74 14.83 14.99
CA ALA A 209 -19.52 15.56 14.00
C ALA A 209 -19.10 17.04 13.89
N ALA A 210 -18.79 17.70 15.01
CA ALA A 210 -18.32 19.08 15.04
C ALA A 210 -16.97 19.25 14.33
N GLU A 211 -15.99 18.37 14.61
CA GLU A 211 -14.69 18.39 13.92
C GLU A 211 -14.84 18.11 12.42
N SER A 212 -15.68 17.14 12.05
CA SER A 212 -15.90 16.77 10.66
C SER A 212 -16.53 17.90 9.85
N LEU A 213 -17.51 18.62 10.40
CA LEU A 213 -18.14 19.76 9.75
C LEU A 213 -17.19 20.96 9.65
N ALA A 214 -16.27 21.12 10.61
CA ALA A 214 -15.22 22.13 10.52
C ALA A 214 -14.20 21.83 9.41
N LEU A 215 -13.83 20.55 9.23
CA LEU A 215 -12.90 20.12 8.18
C LEU A 215 -13.56 20.06 6.79
N PHE A 216 -14.84 19.70 6.73
CA PHE A 216 -15.61 19.53 5.50
C PHE A 216 -16.95 20.29 5.61
N PRO A 217 -16.96 21.62 5.38
CA PRO A 217 -18.17 22.44 5.54
C PRO A 217 -19.32 22.05 4.60
N THR A 218 -19.01 21.37 3.49
CA THR A 218 -19.99 20.85 2.53
C THR A 218 -20.55 19.48 2.91
N LEU A 219 -20.04 18.85 3.97
CA LEU A 219 -20.56 17.59 4.47
C LEU A 219 -21.96 17.82 5.06
N ALA A 220 -22.91 16.97 4.68
CA ALA A 220 -24.28 17.08 5.17
C ALA A 220 -24.35 16.80 6.68
N ALA A 221 -24.81 17.78 7.45
CA ALA A 221 -25.07 17.60 8.89
C ALA A 221 -26.28 16.66 9.13
N VAL A 222 -27.20 16.62 8.17
CA VAL A 222 -28.37 15.73 8.15
C VAL A 222 -28.43 15.08 6.77
N ARG A 223 -28.52 13.75 6.73
CA ARG A 223 -28.59 13.00 5.47
C ARG A 223 -30.00 13.09 4.87
N GLU A 224 -30.09 13.53 3.62
CA GLU A 224 -31.38 13.77 2.95
C GLU A 224 -32.25 12.53 2.80
N THR A 225 -31.63 11.35 2.65
CA THR A 225 -32.36 10.10 2.35
C THR A 225 -33.20 9.59 3.51
N ASP A 226 -32.79 9.83 4.75
CA ASP A 226 -33.43 9.28 5.96
C ASP A 226 -33.55 10.27 7.13
N GLY A 227 -33.09 11.51 6.96
CA GLY A 227 -33.14 12.55 8.00
C GLY A 227 -32.19 12.30 9.17
N ALA A 228 -31.26 11.34 9.06
CA ALA A 228 -30.34 11.02 10.15
C ALA A 228 -29.28 12.11 10.32
N SER A 229 -29.01 12.50 11.56
CA SER A 229 -27.97 13.49 11.91
C SER A 229 -26.58 12.85 11.90
N LEU A 230 -25.57 13.55 11.39
CA LEU A 230 -24.17 13.12 11.45
C LEU A 230 -23.74 12.86 12.91
N LYS A 231 -23.21 11.66 13.17
CA LYS A 231 -22.64 11.26 14.47
C LYS A 231 -21.13 11.47 14.53
N GLY A 232 -20.48 11.40 13.38
CA GLY A 232 -19.04 11.63 13.24
C GLY A 232 -18.52 10.97 11.97
N THR A 233 -17.21 10.84 11.88
CA THR A 233 -16.53 10.31 10.69
C THR A 233 -15.39 9.39 11.10
N ILE A 234 -15.28 8.25 10.45
CA ILE A 234 -14.09 7.40 10.54
C ILE A 234 -13.12 7.83 9.45
N VAL A 235 -11.93 8.25 9.86
CA VAL A 235 -10.87 8.69 8.96
C VAL A 235 -9.81 7.60 8.90
N TYR A 236 -9.49 7.16 7.70
CA TYR A 236 -8.35 6.28 7.44
C TYR A 236 -7.51 6.85 6.31
N ARG A 237 -6.31 6.30 6.09
CA ARG A 237 -5.44 6.75 5.01
C ARG A 237 -5.23 5.67 3.98
N ASP A 238 -5.20 6.10 2.73
CA ASP A 238 -4.84 5.27 1.59
C ASP A 238 -3.84 5.97 0.68
N GLY A 239 -3.45 5.35 -0.44
CA GLY A 239 -2.60 6.00 -1.44
C GLY A 239 -3.42 6.75 -2.49
N GLN A 240 -2.95 7.94 -2.87
CA GLN A 240 -3.30 8.61 -4.13
C GLN A 240 -2.07 8.63 -5.02
N PHE A 241 -2.27 8.55 -6.33
CA PHE A 241 -1.18 8.69 -7.29
C PHE A 241 -1.63 9.42 -8.55
N ASP A 242 -0.70 10.05 -9.26
CA ASP A 242 -0.90 10.48 -10.64
C ASP A 242 -0.66 9.29 -11.57
N ASP A 243 -1.64 9.01 -12.43
CA ASP A 243 -1.68 7.80 -13.25
C ASP A 243 -1.18 8.04 -14.69
N ALA A 244 -0.95 9.29 -15.09
CA ALA A 244 -0.46 9.71 -16.40
C ALA A 244 0.83 10.57 -16.32
#